data_AF-A0A6G9CV09-F1
#
_entry.id   AF-A0A6G9CV09-F1
#
_cell.length_a   1.000
_cell.length_b   1.000
_cell.length_c   1.000
_cell.angle_alpha   90.00
_cell.angle_beta   90.00
_cell.angle_gamma   90.00
#
_symmetry.space_group_name_H-M   'P 1'
#
loop_
_entity.id
_entity.type
_entity.pdbx_description
1 polymer ?
#
loop_
_entity_poly.entity_id
_entity_poly.type
_entity_poly.pdbx_seq_one_letter_code
_entity_poly.pdbx_strand_id
1 'polypeptide(L)' 'MSLNFDDYTDTLARLGKHKIGKGCLYVKRLSDVDMTALTELITDSVAAARNMID' A
#
# COMPACT_ATOMS: atom_id res chain seq x y z
N MET A 1 10.92 5.81 5.76
CA MET A 1 11.01 5.23 4.41
C MET A 1 9.60 4.84 3.99
N SER A 2 9.07 5.34 2.88
CA SER A 2 7.79 4.86 2.34
C SER A 2 8.04 3.70 1.38
N LEU A 3 7.01 2.88 1.16
CA LEU A 3 7.00 1.87 0.10
C LEU A 3 7.32 2.51 -1.27
N ASN A 4 8.05 1.78 -2.11
CA ASN A 4 8.13 2.07 -3.53
C ASN A 4 6.97 1.36 -4.24
N PHE A 5 5.96 2.11 -4.68
CA PHE A 5 4.72 1.53 -5.19
C PHE A 5 4.88 0.77 -6.52
N ASP A 6 5.96 1.01 -7.26
CA ASP A 6 6.24 0.28 -8.51
C ASP A 6 6.38 -1.23 -8.25
N ASP A 7 6.91 -1.62 -7.09
CA ASP A 7 7.09 -3.01 -6.68
C ASP A 7 5.76 -3.71 -6.31
N TYR A 8 4.67 -2.96 -6.21
CA TYR A 8 3.35 -3.43 -5.75
C TYR A 8 2.28 -3.37 -6.83
N THR A 9 2.65 -3.30 -8.11
CA THR A 9 1.73 -3.07 -9.24
C THR A 9 0.51 -4.00 -9.20
N ASP A 10 0.69 -5.30 -8.94
CA ASP A 10 -0.41 -6.28 -8.88
C ASP A 10 -1.31 -6.09 -7.63
N THR A 11 -0.69 -5.88 -6.46
CA THR A 11 -1.43 -5.63 -5.21
C THR A 11 -2.21 -4.32 -5.29
N LEU A 12 -1.65 -3.28 -5.93
CA LEU A 12 -2.31 -2.00 -6.20
C LEU A 12 -3.46 -2.14 -7.21
N ALA A 13 -3.29 -2.95 -8.26
CA ALA A 13 -4.37 -3.24 -9.21
C ALA A 13 -5.56 -3.91 -8.50
N ARG A 14 -5.28 -4.86 -7.59
CA ARG A 14 -6.31 -5.54 -6.78
C ARG A 14 -6.93 -4.62 -5.72
N LEU A 15 -6.16 -3.69 -5.16
CA LEU A 15 -6.61 -2.74 -4.12
C LEU A 15 -7.90 -2.00 -4.52
N GLY A 16 -8.13 -1.81 -5.81
CA GLY A 16 -9.31 -1.13 -6.34
C GLY A 16 -9.01 0.33 -6.68
N LYS A 17 -10.05 1.18 -6.70
CA LYS A 17 -9.91 2.57 -7.17
C LYS A 17 -9.05 3.39 -6.21
N HIS A 18 -7.86 3.77 -6.66
CA HIS A 18 -6.93 4.58 -5.89
C HIS A 18 -6.22 5.62 -6.76
N LYS A 19 -5.56 6.58 -6.11
CA LYS A 19 -4.55 7.46 -6.72
C LYS A 19 -3.26 7.37 -5.92
N ILE A 20 -2.13 7.49 -6.61
CA ILE A 20 -0.81 7.53 -5.99
C ILE A 20 -0.31 8.98 -6.02
N GLY A 21 0.20 9.46 -4.89
CA GLY A 21 0.93 10.71 -4.76
C GLY A 21 2.32 10.50 -4.17
N LYS A 22 2.96 11.57 -3.70
CA LYS A 22 4.30 11.47 -3.07
C LYS A 22 4.24 10.64 -1.78
N GLY A 23 4.47 9.34 -1.88
CA GLY A 23 4.49 8.40 -0.76
C GLY A 23 3.12 8.09 -0.15
N CYS A 24 2.00 8.41 -0.83
CA CYS A 24 0.66 8.19 -0.28
C CYS A 24 -0.28 7.53 -1.31
N LEU A 25 -1.12 6.63 -0.79
CA LEU A 25 -2.28 6.06 -1.44
C LEU A 25 -3.53 6.85 -1.05
N TYR A 26 -4.29 7.32 -2.04
CA TYR A 26 -5.54 8.03 -1.84
C TYR A 26 -6.70 7.18 -2.33
N VAL A 27 -7.61 6.84 -1.41
CA VAL A 27 -8.86 6.13 -1.70
C VAL A 27 -10.04 7.04 -1.41
N LYS A 28 -11.11 6.94 -2.21
CA LYS A 28 -12.29 7.81 -2.07
C LYS A 28 -13.31 7.27 -1.08
N ARG A 29 -13.47 5.94 -1.03
CA ARG A 29 -14.40 5.22 -0.15
C ARG A 29 -13.75 3.90 0.23
N LEU A 30 -13.87 3.51 1.49
CA LEU A 30 -13.34 2.23 1.97
C LEU A 30 -14.10 1.02 1.38
N SER A 31 -15.36 1.20 0.99
CA SER A 31 -16.16 0.18 0.29
C SER A 31 -15.58 -0.21 -1.08
N ASP A 32 -14.78 0.65 -1.68
CA ASP A 32 -14.19 0.43 -3.00
C ASP A 32 -12.79 -0.20 -2.90
N VAL A 33 -12.36 -0.56 -1.68
CA VAL A 33 -11.03 -1.05 -1.35
C VAL A 33 -11.08 -2.54 -1.05
N ASP A 34 -10.20 -3.31 -1.69
CA ASP A 34 -9.91 -4.68 -1.26
C ASP A 34 -9.11 -4.63 0.05
N MET A 35 -9.76 -5.01 1.14
CA MET A 35 -9.16 -4.97 2.48
C MET A 35 -7.99 -5.94 2.63
N THR A 36 -7.98 -7.05 1.91
CA THR A 36 -6.87 -8.01 1.94
C THR A 36 -5.64 -7.40 1.28
N ALA A 37 -5.79 -6.77 0.10
CA ALA A 37 -4.71 -6.05 -0.56
C ALA A 37 -4.18 -4.88 0.30
N LEU A 38 -5.08 -4.15 0.97
CA LEU A 38 -4.67 -3.07 1.89
C LEU A 38 -3.86 -3.60 3.08
N THR A 39 -4.29 -4.71 3.69
CA THR A 39 -3.57 -5.34 4.81
C THR A 39 -2.18 -5.80 4.39
N GLU A 40 -2.04 -6.36 3.20
CA GLU A 40 -0.75 -6.78 2.63
C GLU A 40 0.23 -5.60 2.52
N LEU A 41 -0.20 -4.51 1.86
CA LEU A 41 0.60 -3.29 1.72
C LEU A 41 1.04 -2.71 3.07
N ILE A 42 0.15 -2.66 4.05
CA ILE A 42 0.46 -2.15 5.39
C ILE A 42 1.46 -3.06 6.10
N THR A 43 1.27 -4.37 6.01
CA THR A 43 2.16 -5.37 6.65
C THR A 43 3.58 -5.22 6.13
N ASP A 44 3.73 -5.13 4.82
CA ASP A 44 5.02 -4.93 4.16
C ASP A 44 5.65 -3.59 4.53
N SER A 45 4.86 -2.51 4.57
CA SER A 45 5.35 -1.20 4.99
C SER A 45 5.89 -1.23 6.42
N VAL A 46 5.21 -1.92 7.33
CA VAL A 46 5.63 -2.04 8.72
C VAL A 46 6.87 -2.94 8.84
N ALA A 47 6.92 -4.05 8.10
CA ALA A 47 8.08 -4.93 8.08
C ALA A 47 9.34 -4.19 7.59
N ALA A 48 9.22 -3.45 6.47
CA ALA A 48 10.30 -2.63 5.94
C ALA A 48 10.77 -1.56 6.94
N ALA A 49 9.84 -0.91 7.65
CA ALA A 49 10.19 0.08 8.66
C ALA A 49 10.90 -0.53 9.87
N ARG A 50 10.55 -1.76 10.27
CA ARG A 50 11.17 -2.47 11.39
C ARG A 50 12.57 -2.95 11.07
N ASN A 51 12.78 -3.49 9.86
CA ASN A 51 14.10 -3.94 9.39
C ASN A 51 15.13 -2.81 9.23
N MET A 52 14.73 -1.55 9.37
CA MET A 52 15.61 -0.37 9.35
C MET A 52 16.10 0.06 10.74
N ILE A 53 15.66 -0.61 11.81
CA ILE A 53 16.02 -0.32 13.20
C ILE A 53 17.11 -1.29 13.72
N ASP A 54 17.39 -2.36 12.96
CA ASP A 54 18.52 -3.27 13.15
C ASP A 54 19.76 -2.80 12.37
#